data_AF-A0A0C9ZB54-F1
#
_entry.id   AF-A0A0C9ZB54-F1
#
_cell.length_a   1.000
_cell.length_b   1.000
_cell.length_c   1.000
_cell.angle_alpha   90.00
_cell.angle_beta   90.00
_cell.angle_gamma   90.00
#
_symmetry.space_group_name_H-M   'P 1'
#
loop_
_entity.id
_entity.type
_entity.pdbx_description
1 polymer ?
#
loop_
_entity_poly.entity_id
_entity_poly.type
_entity_poly.pdbx_seq_one_letter_code
_entity_poly.pdbx_strand_id
1 'polypeptide(L)'
;MSDQFYHSPKLLGLLYRRVPVNPWTPREWDRKYSPSQGAKIEEALRGVGLFALGLPPLQAPPTELYEEMRYLLDEYCDQLSIIGKSHTLSKNKDFLVAEAEIVSGTLMATWSDQHRRREAVAAMNLQTYELVRAVRAELRARDTEREFDDEENLDDSEYEYEDEDDFYKEIRVIAKHFRRACAAWFVAEEALRECPGSYGPQSFGFIALGRMLELIKAAKGLQ
;
A
#
# COMPACT_ATOMS: atom_id res chain seq x y z
N MET A 1 30.17 -20.58 42.25
CA MET A 1 29.95 -19.94 40.94
C MET A 1 29.53 -21.05 40.00
N SER A 2 28.24 -21.15 39.73
CA SER A 2 27.65 -22.29 39.02
C SER A 2 27.48 -21.91 37.55
N ASP A 3 28.01 -22.74 36.66
CA ASP A 3 28.08 -22.48 35.21
C ASP A 3 26.72 -22.06 34.62
N GLN A 4 26.70 -20.89 33.97
CA GLN A 4 25.52 -20.24 33.37
C GLN A 4 25.10 -20.84 32.02
N PHE A 5 25.64 -22.00 31.65
CA PHE A 5 25.45 -22.60 30.33
C PHE A 5 25.39 -24.11 30.42
N TYR A 6 24.79 -24.74 29.41
CA TYR A 6 24.94 -26.17 29.16
C TYR A 6 25.55 -26.40 27.78
N HIS A 7 26.41 -27.41 27.69
CA HIS A 7 26.98 -27.86 26.42
C HIS A 7 25.94 -28.66 25.64
N SER A 8 25.60 -28.23 24.43
CA SER A 8 24.75 -29.02 23.53
C SER A 8 25.58 -30.12 22.86
N PRO A 9 25.20 -31.41 22.99
CA PRO A 9 25.88 -32.50 22.29
C PRO A 9 25.59 -32.52 20.78
N LYS A 10 24.64 -31.70 20.29
CA LYS A 10 24.33 -31.56 18.86
C LYS A 10 24.83 -30.20 18.38
N LEU A 11 26.03 -30.13 17.77
CA LEU A 11 26.67 -29.05 16.97
C LEU A 11 26.44 -27.55 17.33
N LEU A 12 25.72 -27.21 18.39
CA LEU A 12 25.20 -25.86 18.69
C LEU A 12 26.01 -25.14 19.78
N GLY A 13 27.13 -25.74 20.23
CA GLY A 13 28.06 -25.10 21.17
C GLY A 13 27.50 -24.86 22.58
N LEU A 14 27.92 -23.75 23.18
CA LEU A 14 27.56 -23.29 24.53
C LEU A 14 26.21 -22.56 24.52
N LEU A 15 25.20 -23.14 25.17
CA LEU A 15 23.87 -22.51 25.29
C LEU A 15 23.72 -21.87 26.67
N TYR A 16 23.71 -20.54 26.71
CA TYR A 16 23.55 -19.74 27.93
C TYR A 16 22.10 -19.80 28.42
N ARG A 17 21.89 -20.07 29.72
CA ARG A 17 20.56 -20.05 30.34
C ARG A 17 20.16 -18.60 30.63
N ARG A 18 18.92 -18.24 30.26
CA ARG A 18 18.27 -16.95 30.52
C ARG A 18 18.99 -15.76 29.89
N VAL A 19 18.93 -15.67 28.56
CA VAL A 19 19.06 -14.37 27.91
C VAL A 19 17.87 -13.53 28.38
N PRO A 20 18.07 -12.40 29.09
CA PRO A 20 16.98 -11.48 29.38
C PRO A 20 16.50 -10.94 28.04
N VAL A 21 15.43 -11.54 27.52
CA VAL A 21 14.72 -10.97 26.39
C VAL A 21 14.02 -9.77 26.97
N ASN A 22 14.47 -8.56 26.65
CA ASN A 22 13.74 -7.36 27.01
C ASN A 22 12.37 -7.51 26.31
N PRO A 23 11.26 -7.73 27.03
CA PRO A 23 9.98 -7.91 26.38
C PRO A 23 9.63 -6.57 25.78
N TRP A 24 9.93 -6.40 24.49
CA TRP A 24 9.43 -5.26 23.74
C TRP A 24 7.91 -5.39 23.74
N THR A 25 7.25 -4.57 24.54
CA THR A 25 5.81 -4.42 24.49
C THR A 25 5.51 -3.30 23.50
N PRO A 26 4.81 -3.59 22.39
CA PRO A 26 4.33 -2.53 21.53
C PRO A 26 3.49 -1.57 22.37
N ARG A 27 3.85 -0.28 22.36
CA ARG A 27 2.95 0.74 22.91
C ARG A 27 1.76 0.84 21.98
N GLU A 28 0.56 0.87 22.54
CA GLU A 28 -0.63 1.22 21.78
C GLU A 28 -0.41 2.58 21.12
N TRP A 29 -0.65 2.64 19.81
CA TRP A 29 -0.53 3.87 19.06
C TRP A 29 -1.60 4.86 19.53
N ASP A 30 -1.17 6.05 19.92
CA ASP A 30 -2.02 7.07 20.56
C ASP A 30 -2.89 7.86 19.57
N ARG A 31 -2.84 7.53 18.28
CA ARG A 31 -3.59 8.18 17.18
C ARG A 31 -3.31 9.67 17.05
N LYS A 32 -2.21 10.18 17.60
CA LYS A 32 -1.83 11.60 17.51
C LYS A 32 -0.96 11.93 16.30
N TYR A 33 -0.39 10.91 15.67
CA TYR A 33 0.50 11.06 14.53
C TYR A 33 0.16 10.05 13.45
N SER A 34 0.32 10.41 12.18
CA SER A 34 0.14 9.47 11.07
C SER A 34 1.17 8.32 11.18
N PRO A 35 0.71 7.07 11.16
CA PRO A 35 1.60 5.91 11.29
C PRO A 35 2.39 5.64 10.00
N SER A 36 1.98 6.23 8.86
CA SER A 36 2.66 6.09 7.57
C SER A 36 3.98 6.88 7.48
N GLN A 37 4.16 7.92 8.30
CA GLN A 37 5.29 8.85 8.22
C GLN A 37 5.49 9.43 6.81
N GLY A 38 4.41 9.81 6.12
CA GLY A 38 4.42 10.25 4.71
C GLY A 38 5.49 11.27 4.35
N ALA A 39 5.79 12.24 5.23
CA ALA A 39 6.85 13.24 4.99
C ALA A 39 8.25 12.61 4.79
N LYS A 40 8.59 11.56 5.54
CA LYS A 40 9.87 10.85 5.37
C LYS A 40 9.89 10.04 4.10
N ILE A 41 8.75 9.47 3.71
CA ILE A 41 8.60 8.73 2.45
C ILE A 41 8.76 9.69 1.28
N GLU A 42 8.15 10.87 1.35
CA GLU A 42 8.29 11.91 0.33
C GLU A 42 9.75 12.34 0.17
N GLU A 43 10.44 12.62 1.28
CA GLU A 43 11.86 12.96 1.28
C GLU A 43 12.73 11.87 0.65
N ALA A 44 12.48 10.60 1.01
CA ALA A 44 13.19 9.47 0.44
C ALA A 44 12.93 9.32 -1.08
N LEU A 45 11.69 9.51 -1.53
CA LEU A 45 11.32 9.40 -2.94
C LEU A 45 11.91 10.55 -3.79
N ARG A 46 12.06 11.75 -3.23
CA ARG A 46 12.77 12.86 -3.91
C ARG A 46 14.21 12.50 -4.25
N GLY A 47 14.87 11.69 -3.41
CA GLY A 47 16.23 11.20 -3.63
C GLY A 47 16.38 10.17 -4.75
N VAL A 48 15.29 9.62 -5.30
CA VAL A 48 15.32 8.55 -6.32
C VAL A 48 15.63 9.09 -7.73
N GLY A 49 15.41 10.38 -7.98
CA GLY A 49 15.62 10.99 -9.30
C GLY A 49 14.50 10.68 -10.31
N LEU A 50 13.23 10.85 -9.91
CA LEU A 50 12.05 10.52 -10.73
C LEU A 50 12.08 11.10 -12.15
N PHE A 51 12.52 12.34 -12.29
CA PHE A 51 12.63 13.01 -13.59
C PHE A 51 13.62 12.30 -14.53
N ALA A 52 14.75 11.84 -14.00
CA ALA A 52 15.73 11.09 -14.79
C ALA A 52 15.16 9.75 -15.27
N LEU A 53 14.15 9.21 -14.59
CA LEU A 53 13.42 7.99 -14.95
C LEU A 53 12.21 8.25 -15.86
N GLY A 54 12.00 9.48 -16.35
CA GLY A 54 10.80 9.83 -17.15
C GLY A 54 9.50 9.82 -16.34
N LEU A 55 9.58 9.81 -15.00
CA LEU A 55 8.41 9.81 -14.12
C LEU A 55 8.05 11.23 -13.69
N PRO A 56 6.75 11.53 -13.50
CA PRO A 56 6.34 12.85 -13.05
C PRO A 56 6.82 13.11 -11.60
N PRO A 57 7.03 14.38 -11.23
CA PRO A 57 7.43 14.74 -9.87
C PRO A 57 6.30 14.44 -8.87
N LEU A 58 6.68 14.35 -7.59
CA LEU A 58 5.72 14.28 -6.47
C LEU A 58 5.06 15.65 -6.30
N GLN A 59 3.91 15.84 -6.93
CA GLN A 59 3.13 17.07 -6.85
C GLN A 59 1.67 16.75 -6.58
N ALA A 60 0.93 17.73 -6.06
CA ALA A 60 -0.50 17.60 -5.85
C ALA A 60 -1.19 17.17 -7.17
N PRO A 61 -2.07 16.17 -7.13
CA PRO A 61 -2.77 15.70 -8.32
C PRO A 61 -3.77 16.76 -8.82
N PRO A 62 -4.13 16.74 -10.12
CA PRO A 62 -5.25 17.51 -10.64
C PRO A 62 -6.57 17.17 -9.92
N THR A 63 -7.49 18.12 -9.82
CA THR A 63 -8.75 17.99 -9.07
C THR A 63 -9.56 16.75 -9.45
N GLU A 64 -9.70 16.46 -10.74
CA GLU A 64 -10.46 15.30 -11.23
C GLU A 64 -9.86 13.98 -10.74
N LEU A 65 -8.54 13.83 -10.87
CA LEU A 65 -7.84 12.64 -10.40
C LEU A 65 -7.85 12.54 -8.88
N TYR A 66 -7.77 13.67 -8.19
CA TYR A 66 -7.88 13.74 -6.74
C TYR A 66 -9.25 13.21 -6.28
N GLU A 67 -10.35 13.70 -6.87
CA GLU A 67 -11.70 13.27 -6.54
C GLU A 67 -11.90 11.78 -6.85
N GLU A 68 -11.42 11.31 -8.01
CA GLU A 68 -11.45 9.91 -8.37
C GLU A 68 -10.76 9.02 -7.32
N MET A 69 -9.54 9.39 -6.91
CA MET A 69 -8.78 8.64 -5.91
C MET A 69 -9.40 8.74 -4.51
N ARG A 70 -10.11 9.83 -4.21
CA ARG A 70 -10.88 10.00 -2.98
C ARG A 70 -12.07 9.04 -2.93
N TYR A 71 -12.84 8.93 -4.01
CA TYR A 71 -13.91 7.93 -4.08
C TYR A 71 -13.39 6.51 -3.94
N LEU A 72 -12.24 6.21 -4.55
CA LEU A 72 -11.60 4.90 -4.42
C LEU A 72 -11.14 4.61 -2.98
N LEU A 73 -10.62 5.62 -2.28
CA LEU A 73 -10.26 5.52 -0.86
C LEU A 73 -11.49 5.28 0.02
N ASP A 74 -12.57 6.04 -0.19
CA ASP A 74 -13.80 5.91 0.61
C ASP A 74 -14.41 4.51 0.45
N GLU A 75 -14.52 4.01 -0.79
CA GLU A 75 -15.00 2.65 -1.08
C GLU A 75 -14.10 1.59 -0.44
N TYR A 76 -12.78 1.77 -0.51
CA TYR A 76 -11.83 0.88 0.16
C TYR A 76 -12.04 0.86 1.68
N CYS A 77 -12.21 2.02 2.32
CA CYS A 77 -12.43 2.15 3.75
C CYS A 77 -13.72 1.45 4.19
N ASP A 78 -14.79 1.58 3.40
CA ASP A 78 -16.07 0.92 3.65
C ASP A 78 -15.94 -0.60 3.55
N GLN A 79 -15.34 -1.11 2.47
CA GLN A 79 -15.13 -2.55 2.30
C GLN A 79 -14.22 -3.13 3.37
N LEU A 80 -13.13 -2.43 3.72
CA LEU A 80 -12.24 -2.85 4.80
C LEU A 80 -12.97 -2.87 6.14
N SER A 81 -13.83 -1.88 6.41
CA SER A 81 -14.65 -1.83 7.62
C SER A 81 -15.64 -2.99 7.68
N ILE A 82 -16.22 -3.40 6.55
CA ILE A 82 -17.10 -4.58 6.47
C ILE A 82 -16.31 -5.86 6.83
N ILE A 83 -15.09 -6.02 6.30
CA ILE A 83 -14.20 -7.14 6.65
C ILE A 83 -13.85 -7.09 8.15
N GLY A 84 -13.51 -5.92 8.69
CA GLY A 84 -13.18 -5.77 10.11
C GLY A 84 -14.34 -6.07 11.05
N LYS A 85 -15.57 -5.74 10.65
CA LYS A 85 -16.79 -6.07 11.41
C LYS A 85 -17.13 -7.56 11.34
N SER A 86 -16.86 -8.23 10.23
CA SER A 86 -17.23 -9.65 10.06
C SER A 86 -16.31 -10.60 10.83
N HIS A 87 -15.04 -10.21 11.03
CA HIS A 87 -14.03 -11.05 11.70
C HIS A 87 -13.70 -10.62 13.14
N THR A 88 -14.46 -9.68 13.71
CA THR A 88 -14.31 -9.29 15.13
C THR A 88 -14.90 -10.36 16.06
N LEU A 89 -14.17 -10.68 17.13
CA LEU A 89 -14.70 -11.51 18.22
C LEU A 89 -15.47 -10.69 19.27
N SER A 90 -15.45 -9.37 19.17
CA SER A 90 -16.13 -8.50 20.11
C SER A 90 -17.64 -8.58 19.93
N LYS A 91 -18.38 -8.62 21.05
CA LYS A 91 -19.85 -8.50 21.02
C LYS A 91 -20.31 -7.06 20.77
N ASN A 92 -19.40 -6.10 20.94
CA ASN A 92 -19.70 -4.71 20.67
C ASN A 92 -19.50 -4.43 19.17
N LYS A 93 -20.57 -3.95 18.53
CA LYS A 93 -20.61 -3.63 17.10
C LYS A 93 -19.67 -2.49 16.69
N ASP A 94 -19.19 -1.72 17.66
CA ASP A 94 -18.27 -0.60 17.44
C ASP A 94 -16.80 -1.04 17.42
N PHE A 95 -16.50 -2.30 17.76
CA PHE A 95 -15.13 -2.83 17.77
C PHE A 95 -14.80 -3.57 16.48
N LEU A 96 -13.88 -3.00 15.72
CA LEU A 96 -13.30 -3.60 14.52
C LEU A 96 -12.01 -4.35 14.86
N VAL A 97 -11.70 -5.36 14.06
CA VAL A 97 -10.34 -5.89 13.95
C VAL A 97 -9.41 -4.75 13.51
N ALA A 98 -8.23 -4.65 14.12
CA ALA A 98 -7.32 -3.56 13.79
C ALA A 98 -6.91 -3.63 12.31
N GLU A 99 -6.71 -2.47 11.67
CA GLU A 99 -6.32 -2.41 10.26
C GLU A 99 -5.04 -3.21 10.00
N ALA A 100 -4.04 -3.06 10.88
CA ALA A 100 -2.80 -3.81 10.82
C ALA A 100 -3.01 -5.33 10.96
N GLU A 101 -4.00 -5.78 11.73
CA GLU A 101 -4.34 -7.21 11.85
C GLU A 101 -4.90 -7.75 10.54
N ILE A 102 -5.84 -7.04 9.92
CA ILE A 102 -6.41 -7.41 8.62
C ILE A 102 -5.32 -7.45 7.54
N VAL A 103 -4.51 -6.40 7.46
CA VAL A 103 -3.49 -6.24 6.40
C VAL A 103 -2.32 -7.22 6.59
N SER A 104 -1.91 -7.50 7.83
CA SER A 104 -0.90 -8.52 8.12
C SER A 104 -1.44 -9.96 7.98
N GLY A 105 -2.75 -10.11 7.89
CA GLY A 105 -3.42 -11.40 7.85
C GLY A 105 -3.34 -12.16 9.17
N THR A 106 -3.34 -11.44 10.29
CA THR A 106 -3.26 -12.02 11.64
C THR A 106 -4.37 -11.51 12.54
N LEU A 107 -4.96 -12.38 13.35
CA LEU A 107 -5.90 -12.00 14.41
C LEU A 107 -5.21 -12.23 15.75
N MET A 108 -4.96 -11.17 16.54
CA MET A 108 -4.29 -11.28 17.84
C MET A 108 -5.23 -11.71 18.97
N ALA A 109 -6.54 -11.62 18.76
CA ALA A 109 -7.52 -12.06 19.74
C ALA A 109 -7.29 -13.53 20.16
N THR A 110 -7.58 -13.84 21.43
CA THR A 110 -7.44 -15.19 21.97
C THR A 110 -8.64 -16.05 21.58
N TRP A 111 -8.38 -17.14 20.84
CA TRP A 111 -9.40 -18.12 20.45
C TRP A 111 -9.26 -19.41 21.27
N SER A 112 -10.38 -19.95 21.75
CA SER A 112 -10.41 -21.27 22.38
C SER A 112 -10.23 -22.39 21.36
N ASP A 113 -10.73 -22.20 20.14
CA ASP A 113 -10.65 -23.17 19.05
C ASP A 113 -9.65 -22.69 17.98
N GLN A 114 -8.51 -23.40 17.88
CA GLN A 114 -7.47 -23.10 16.90
C GLN A 114 -7.90 -23.35 15.46
N HIS A 115 -8.77 -24.33 15.21
CA HIS A 115 -9.21 -24.66 13.87
C HIS A 115 -10.10 -23.55 13.32
N ARG A 116 -11.09 -23.13 14.11
CA ARG A 116 -11.97 -22.00 13.75
C ARG A 116 -11.19 -20.70 13.56
N ARG A 117 -10.15 -20.46 14.36
CA ARG A 117 -9.25 -19.31 14.15
C ARG A 117 -8.58 -19.37 12.78
N ARG A 118 -8.05 -20.52 12.39
CA ARG A 118 -7.39 -20.68 11.08
C ARG A 118 -8.36 -20.45 9.93
N GLU A 119 -9.58 -20.96 10.03
CA GLU A 119 -10.62 -20.74 9.02
C GLU A 119 -11.02 -19.26 8.92
N ALA A 120 -11.24 -18.59 10.05
CA ALA A 120 -11.55 -17.16 10.09
C ALA A 120 -10.41 -16.32 9.49
N VAL A 121 -9.15 -16.59 9.87
CA VAL A 121 -7.98 -15.92 9.29
C VAL A 121 -7.88 -16.18 7.79
N ALA A 122 -8.10 -17.42 7.33
CA ALA A 122 -8.04 -17.75 5.91
C ALA A 122 -9.13 -17.01 5.11
N ALA A 123 -10.36 -16.95 5.63
CA ALA A 123 -11.47 -16.22 5.02
C ALA A 123 -11.21 -14.71 4.99
N MET A 124 -10.73 -14.14 6.10
CA MET A 124 -10.32 -12.73 6.18
C MET A 124 -9.25 -12.41 5.13
N ASN A 125 -8.19 -13.22 5.07
CA ASN A 125 -7.08 -13.01 4.14
C ASN A 125 -7.53 -13.09 2.68
N LEU A 126 -8.47 -13.97 2.36
CA LEU A 126 -9.04 -14.05 1.01
C LEU A 126 -9.79 -12.77 0.66
N GLN A 127 -10.67 -12.29 1.54
CA GLN A 127 -11.43 -11.05 1.33
C GLN A 127 -10.51 -9.83 1.20
N THR A 128 -9.51 -9.71 2.09
CA THR A 128 -8.52 -8.64 2.04
C THR A 128 -7.69 -8.72 0.76
N TYR A 129 -7.29 -9.91 0.32
CA TYR A 129 -6.57 -10.10 -0.93
C TYR A 129 -7.40 -9.64 -2.14
N GLU A 130 -8.68 -10.01 -2.19
CA GLU A 130 -9.58 -9.58 -3.28
C GLU A 130 -9.76 -8.06 -3.30
N LEU A 131 -9.94 -7.44 -2.13
CA LEU A 131 -10.02 -5.98 -1.97
C LEU A 131 -8.75 -5.31 -2.48
N VAL A 132 -7.57 -5.74 -2.03
CA VAL A 132 -6.28 -5.18 -2.46
C VAL A 132 -6.08 -5.38 -3.96
N ARG A 133 -6.47 -6.53 -4.51
CA ARG A 133 -6.40 -6.81 -5.94
C ARG A 133 -7.29 -5.86 -6.74
N ALA A 134 -8.51 -5.58 -6.27
CA ALA A 134 -9.43 -4.64 -6.91
C ALA A 134 -8.86 -3.21 -6.91
N VAL A 135 -8.37 -2.72 -5.77
CA VAL A 135 -7.70 -1.40 -5.69
C VAL A 135 -6.51 -1.33 -6.64
N ARG A 136 -5.65 -2.35 -6.65
CA ARG A 136 -4.50 -2.40 -7.58
C ARG A 136 -4.91 -2.39 -9.04
N ALA A 137 -6.08 -2.93 -9.38
CA ALA A 137 -6.62 -2.87 -10.74
C ALA A 137 -7.09 -1.44 -11.07
N GLU A 138 -7.81 -0.76 -10.19
CA GLU A 138 -8.23 0.64 -10.40
C GLU A 138 -7.05 1.63 -10.45
N LEU A 139 -5.95 1.32 -9.75
CA LEU A 139 -4.71 2.12 -9.83
C LEU A 139 -3.97 1.93 -11.16
N ARG A 140 -4.24 0.86 -11.91
CA ARG A 140 -3.83 0.81 -13.32
C ARG A 140 -4.73 1.79 -14.05
N ALA A 141 -4.11 2.68 -14.82
CA ALA A 141 -4.86 3.63 -15.62
C ALA A 141 -5.87 2.84 -16.46
N ARG A 142 -7.11 3.31 -16.46
CA ARG A 142 -8.11 2.81 -17.37
C ARG A 142 -7.56 3.08 -18.78
N ASP A 143 -7.18 2.02 -19.48
CA ASP A 143 -6.75 2.08 -20.89
C ASP A 143 -7.93 2.43 -21.83
N THR A 144 -9.07 2.87 -21.27
CA THR A 144 -10.32 3.14 -21.98
C THR A 144 -10.45 4.55 -22.56
N GLU A 145 -9.42 5.38 -22.44
CA GLU A 145 -9.29 6.53 -23.34
C GLU A 145 -8.46 6.06 -24.53
N ARG A 146 -9.17 5.51 -25.52
CA ARG A 146 -8.74 5.61 -26.91
C ARG A 146 -8.30 7.06 -27.15
N GLU A 147 -7.13 7.20 -27.73
CA GLU A 147 -6.53 8.42 -28.29
C GLU A 147 -7.51 9.11 -29.26
N PHE A 148 -8.53 9.80 -28.76
CA PHE A 148 -9.60 10.38 -29.60
C PHE A 148 -10.03 11.78 -29.19
N ASP A 149 -9.22 12.55 -28.45
CA ASP A 149 -9.63 13.92 -28.08
C ASP A 149 -8.49 14.97 -28.03
N ASP A 150 -7.41 14.80 -28.81
CA ASP A 150 -6.43 15.88 -29.06
C ASP A 150 -6.06 16.03 -30.56
N GLU A 151 -6.91 15.56 -31.48
CA GLU A 151 -6.78 15.80 -32.94
C GLU A 151 -8.03 16.47 -33.53
N GLU A 152 -8.39 17.65 -33.02
CA GLU A 152 -9.24 18.58 -33.80
C GLU A 152 -8.60 19.98 -33.84
N ASN A 153 -7.35 20.07 -34.29
CA ASN A 153 -6.82 21.29 -34.91
C ASN A 153 -5.46 21.14 -35.63
N LEU A 154 -5.30 20.18 -36.56
CA LEU A 154 -4.21 20.26 -37.54
C LEU A 154 -4.70 19.91 -38.94
N ASP A 155 -4.88 21.00 -39.68
CA ASP A 155 -4.74 21.17 -41.12
C ASP A 155 -3.87 20.08 -41.80
N ASP A 156 -4.47 19.45 -42.80
CA ASP A 156 -3.91 18.80 -43.99
C ASP A 156 -2.37 18.73 -44.05
N SER A 157 -1.79 17.66 -43.51
CA SER A 157 -0.39 17.30 -43.71
C SER A 157 -0.15 15.82 -43.38
N GLU A 158 -0.44 14.98 -44.37
CA GLU A 158 0.03 13.61 -44.53
C GLU A 158 1.55 13.47 -44.24
N TYR A 159 1.91 13.22 -42.98
CA TYR A 159 3.18 12.63 -42.58
C TYR A 159 2.90 11.56 -41.52
N GLU A 160 2.68 10.33 -41.96
CA GLU A 160 2.90 9.13 -41.15
C GLU A 160 4.37 9.15 -40.69
N TYR A 161 4.62 9.62 -39.47
CA TYR A 161 5.84 9.26 -38.75
C TYR A 161 5.60 7.88 -38.11
N GLU A 162 5.86 6.84 -38.89
CA GLU A 162 6.13 5.51 -38.35
C GLU A 162 7.36 5.60 -37.39
N ASP A 163 7.29 4.89 -36.26
CA ASP A 163 8.27 4.83 -35.15
C ASP A 163 8.21 5.96 -34.07
N GLU A 164 7.10 6.08 -33.33
CA GLU A 164 7.26 6.34 -31.89
C GLU A 164 7.95 5.10 -31.28
N ASP A 165 9.27 5.18 -31.08
CA ASP A 165 10.12 4.16 -30.45
C ASP A 165 9.36 3.49 -29.29
N ASP A 166 9.17 2.16 -29.31
CA ASP A 166 8.39 1.39 -28.32
C ASP A 166 8.76 1.77 -26.87
N PHE A 167 10.01 2.17 -26.67
CA PHE A 167 10.55 2.73 -25.44
C PHE A 167 9.80 3.97 -24.89
N TYR A 168 9.52 4.96 -25.75
CA TYR A 168 8.80 6.18 -25.35
C TYR A 168 7.33 5.89 -25.02
N LYS A 169 6.73 4.89 -25.68
CA LYS A 169 5.38 4.44 -25.38
C LYS A 169 5.33 3.77 -24.01
N GLU A 170 6.26 2.87 -23.71
CA GLU A 170 6.31 2.16 -22.43
C GLU A 170 6.54 3.13 -21.26
N ILE A 171 7.46 4.10 -21.39
CA ILE A 171 7.73 5.07 -20.33
C ILE A 171 6.53 5.99 -20.06
N ARG A 172 5.77 6.38 -21.11
CA ARG A 172 4.53 7.16 -20.97
C ARG A 172 3.45 6.39 -20.20
N VAL A 173 3.28 5.10 -20.48
CA VAL A 173 2.34 4.23 -19.76
C VAL A 173 2.73 4.11 -18.29
N ILE A 174 4.02 3.86 -18.00
CA ILE A 174 4.53 3.81 -16.63
C ILE A 174 4.30 5.16 -15.92
N ALA A 175 4.56 6.29 -16.58
CA ALA A 175 4.33 7.62 -16.03
C ALA A 175 2.85 7.89 -15.72
N LYS A 176 1.92 7.49 -16.61
CA LYS A 176 0.46 7.60 -16.39
C LYS A 176 0.02 6.80 -15.17
N HIS A 177 0.47 5.55 -15.06
CA HIS A 177 0.21 4.70 -13.89
C HIS A 177 0.83 5.26 -12.61
N PHE A 178 2.04 5.83 -12.69
CA PHE A 178 2.71 6.40 -11.54
C PHE A 178 1.95 7.62 -11.02
N ARG A 179 1.44 8.47 -11.91
CA ARG A 179 0.62 9.64 -11.54
C ARG A 179 -0.62 9.22 -10.74
N ARG A 180 -1.33 8.18 -11.17
CA ARG A 180 -2.51 7.65 -10.45
C ARG A 180 -2.14 7.09 -9.08
N ALA A 181 -1.10 6.26 -9.01
CA ALA A 181 -0.63 5.71 -7.74
C ALA A 181 -0.16 6.82 -6.78
N CYS A 182 0.52 7.84 -7.30
CA CYS A 182 0.93 9.01 -6.53
C CYS A 182 -0.28 9.80 -6.01
N ALA A 183 -1.29 10.03 -6.83
CA ALA A 183 -2.54 10.68 -6.42
C ALA A 183 -3.25 9.90 -5.29
N ALA A 184 -3.35 8.57 -5.42
CA ALA A 184 -3.92 7.72 -4.38
C ALA A 184 -3.15 7.81 -3.06
N TRP A 185 -1.82 7.85 -3.12
CA TRP A 185 -0.99 8.05 -1.93
C TRP A 185 -1.21 9.45 -1.32
N PHE A 186 -1.34 10.51 -2.14
CA PHE A 186 -1.62 11.86 -1.67
C PHE A 186 -2.94 11.96 -0.89
N VAL A 187 -4.03 11.41 -1.44
CA VAL A 187 -5.35 11.40 -0.78
C VAL A 187 -5.29 10.65 0.55
N ALA A 188 -4.58 9.51 0.59
CA ALA A 188 -4.37 8.73 1.81
C ALA A 188 -3.65 9.54 2.90
N GLU A 189 -2.55 10.20 2.54
CA GLU A 189 -1.77 11.03 3.46
C GLU A 189 -2.53 12.26 3.95
N GLU A 190 -3.40 12.83 3.11
CA GLU A 190 -4.28 13.92 3.53
C GLU A 190 -5.33 13.44 4.54
N ALA A 191 -6.01 12.32 4.28
CA ALA A 191 -6.95 11.73 5.22
C ALA A 191 -6.30 11.41 6.58
N LEU A 192 -5.05 10.92 6.58
CA LEU A 192 -4.28 10.67 7.80
C LEU A 192 -3.80 11.96 8.49
N ARG A 193 -3.65 13.06 7.76
CA ARG A 193 -3.31 14.37 8.33
C ARG A 193 -4.51 14.99 9.03
N GLU A 194 -5.69 14.88 8.44
CA GLU A 194 -6.95 15.35 9.00
C GLU A 194 -7.39 14.50 10.20
N CYS A 195 -7.35 13.17 10.04
CA CYS A 195 -7.75 12.22 11.06
C CYS A 195 -6.74 11.08 11.11
N PRO A 196 -5.69 11.19 11.95
CA PRO A 196 -4.65 10.16 12.02
C PRO A 196 -5.20 8.80 12.41
N GLY A 197 -6.24 8.73 13.24
CA GLY A 197 -6.87 7.48 13.68
C GLY A 197 -7.94 6.92 12.75
N SER A 198 -8.06 7.42 11.52
CA SER A 198 -9.00 6.90 10.51
C SER A 198 -8.63 5.47 10.12
N TYR A 199 -9.65 4.70 9.71
CA TYR A 199 -9.53 3.27 9.42
C TYR A 199 -9.51 3.04 7.91
N GLY A 200 -8.41 2.53 7.37
CA GLY A 200 -8.21 2.26 5.95
C GLY A 200 -7.20 3.16 5.22
N PRO A 201 -7.09 4.47 5.50
CA PRO A 201 -6.16 5.32 4.77
C PRO A 201 -4.68 4.88 4.87
N GLN A 202 -4.25 4.29 5.99
CA GLN A 202 -2.87 3.83 6.13
C GLN A 202 -2.55 2.69 5.14
N SER A 203 -3.38 1.65 5.09
CA SER A 203 -3.20 0.49 4.24
C SER A 203 -3.43 0.83 2.78
N PHE A 204 -4.39 1.70 2.48
CA PHE A 204 -4.59 2.25 1.14
C PHE A 204 -3.33 2.98 0.65
N GLY A 205 -2.78 3.87 1.48
CA GLY A 205 -1.52 4.57 1.21
C GLY A 205 -0.36 3.61 0.95
N PHE A 206 -0.25 2.51 1.70
CA PHE A 206 0.78 1.49 1.44
C PHE A 206 0.57 0.69 0.15
N ILE A 207 -0.68 0.42 -0.24
CA ILE A 207 -0.98 -0.20 -1.54
C ILE A 207 -0.52 0.71 -2.68
N ALA A 208 -0.87 2.00 -2.59
CA ALA A 208 -0.47 3.01 -3.56
C ALA A 208 1.06 3.18 -3.63
N LEU A 209 1.73 3.28 -2.47
CA LEU A 209 3.18 3.36 -2.39
C LEU A 209 3.87 2.11 -2.96
N GLY A 210 3.35 0.92 -2.66
CA GLY A 210 3.85 -0.32 -3.25
C GLY A 210 3.81 -0.28 -4.77
N ARG A 211 2.72 0.24 -5.34
CA ARG A 211 2.58 0.42 -6.79
C ARG A 211 3.56 1.46 -7.35
N MET A 212 3.77 2.59 -6.65
CA MET A 212 4.77 3.58 -7.06
C MET A 212 6.18 2.97 -7.12
N LEU A 213 6.56 2.17 -6.12
CA LEU A 213 7.87 1.52 -6.07
C LEU A 213 8.06 0.46 -7.17
N GLU A 214 7.00 -0.30 -7.50
CA GLU A 214 7.00 -1.22 -8.64
C GLU A 214 7.27 -0.47 -9.96
N LEU A 215 6.62 0.67 -10.17
CA LEU A 215 6.75 1.47 -11.38
C LEU A 215 8.11 2.17 -11.48
N ILE A 216 8.66 2.65 -10.36
CA ILE A 216 10.04 3.15 -10.28
C ILE A 216 11.03 2.07 -10.69
N LYS A 217 10.82 0.83 -10.20
CA LYS A 217 11.68 -0.30 -10.55
C LYS A 217 11.55 -0.66 -12.03
N ALA A 218 10.34 -0.63 -12.59
CA ALA A 218 10.12 -0.87 -14.02
C ALA A 218 10.82 0.19 -14.87
N ALA A 219 10.65 1.48 -14.56
CA ALA A 219 11.31 2.58 -15.26
C ALA A 219 12.85 2.46 -15.22
N LYS A 220 13.41 2.04 -14.07
CA LYS A 220 14.84 1.75 -13.95
C LYS A 220 15.32 0.57 -14.81
N GLY A 221 14.45 -0.40 -15.08
CA GLY A 221 14.80 -1.56 -15.91
C GLY A 221 14.80 -1.26 -17.41
N LEU A 222 14.21 -0.13 -17.83
CA LEU A 222 14.22 0.33 -19.21
C LEU A 222 15.49 1.16 -19.53
N GLN A 223 16.22 1.63 -18.52
CA GLN A 223 17.49 2.35 -18.66
C GLN A 223 18.69 1.42 -18.70
#